data_AF-A0A420DF58-F1
#
_entry.id   AF-A0A420DF58-F1
#
_cell.length_a   1.000
_cell.length_b   1.000
_cell.length_c   1.000
_cell.angle_alpha   90.00
_cell.angle_beta   90.00
_cell.angle_gamma   90.00
#
_symmetry.space_group_name_H-M   'P 1'
#
loop_
_entity.id
_entity.type
_entity.pdbx_description
1 polymer ?
#
loop_
_entity_poly.entity_id
_entity_poly.type
_entity_poly.pdbx_seq_one_letter_code
_entity_poly.pdbx_strand_id
1 'polypeptide(L)'
;MKHLLKITFLFLTLIMYNCENEIIETNPYEDIQQIQNKFSLKDFEKSFIKENLEVNWNDFIKNDNMKNSTFMYEFNTSLKTKSRLENEKEALDYKYKVLAFKDVDKNWSIELIKFLTKNAKTLSNVSSFSPTSFSGTLYHYDLNGKPLKIKAMKTES
;
A
#
# COMPACT_ATOMS: atom_id res chain seq x y z
N MET A 1 5.41 70.67 -13.80
CA MET A 1 4.67 69.41 -14.08
C MET A 1 5.60 68.38 -14.72
N LYS A 2 6.64 67.94 -13.99
CA LYS A 2 7.66 66.97 -14.49
C LYS A 2 8.28 66.15 -13.36
N HIS A 3 7.49 65.64 -12.41
CA HIS A 3 8.02 64.73 -11.39
C HIS A 3 7.05 63.60 -10.97
N LEU A 4 6.01 63.34 -11.76
CA LEU A 4 5.02 62.30 -11.45
C LEU A 4 5.12 61.04 -12.33
N LEU A 5 6.29 60.78 -12.94
CA LEU A 5 6.46 59.68 -13.91
C LEU A 5 7.65 58.74 -13.60
N LYS A 6 8.08 58.66 -12.33
CA LYS A 6 9.18 57.77 -11.93
C LYS A 6 8.84 56.81 -10.78
N ILE A 7 7.57 56.70 -10.39
CA ILE A 7 7.10 55.79 -9.33
C ILE A 7 6.04 54.82 -9.89
N THR A 8 6.27 54.30 -11.09
CA THR A 8 5.38 53.31 -11.72
C THR A 8 6.15 52.20 -12.42
N PHE A 9 7.40 51.95 -12.00
CA PHE A 9 8.22 50.85 -12.53
C PHE A 9 8.95 50.05 -11.44
N LEU A 10 8.45 50.08 -10.20
CA LEU A 10 8.99 49.26 -9.09
C LEU A 10 7.96 48.26 -8.51
N PHE A 11 6.75 48.21 -9.08
CA PHE A 11 5.69 47.30 -8.64
C PHE A 11 5.38 46.18 -9.64
N LEU A 12 6.19 46.03 -10.70
CA LEU A 12 5.97 45.00 -11.73
C LEU A 12 6.93 43.80 -11.66
N THR A 13 7.87 43.78 -10.70
CA THR A 13 8.84 42.68 -10.56
C THR A 13 8.53 41.70 -9.44
N LEU A 14 7.45 41.91 -8.67
CA LEU A 14 7.05 41.02 -7.56
C LEU A 14 6.01 39.96 -7.93
N ILE A 15 5.67 39.81 -9.22
CA ILE A 15 4.77 38.75 -9.71
C ILE A 15 5.56 37.60 -10.37
N MET A 16 6.85 37.47 -10.06
CA MET A 16 7.51 36.17 -10.12
C MET A 16 7.07 35.39 -8.87
N TYR A 17 5.75 35.14 -8.77
CA TYR A 17 5.23 34.11 -7.89
C TYR A 17 5.91 32.83 -8.35
N ASN A 18 6.83 32.36 -7.52
CA ASN A 18 7.32 31.00 -7.54
C ASN A 18 6.09 30.10 -7.69
N CYS A 19 5.86 29.61 -8.90
CA CYS A 19 5.15 28.36 -9.10
C CYS A 19 6.16 27.26 -8.71
N GLU A 20 6.59 27.29 -7.45
CA GLU A 20 7.04 26.08 -6.81
C GLU A 20 5.77 25.24 -6.73
N ASN A 21 5.71 24.21 -7.56
CA ASN A 21 4.77 23.12 -7.31
C ASN A 21 5.06 22.70 -5.87
N GLU A 22 4.21 23.09 -4.92
CA GLU A 22 4.25 22.54 -3.58
C GLU A 22 4.22 21.03 -3.77
N ILE A 23 5.38 20.40 -3.56
CA ILE A 23 5.45 18.97 -3.35
C ILE A 23 4.69 18.83 -2.05
N ILE A 24 3.41 18.47 -2.13
CA ILE A 24 2.61 18.13 -0.97
C ILE A 24 3.27 16.86 -0.42
N GLU A 25 4.27 17.03 0.44
CA GLU A 25 4.76 15.96 1.30
C GLU A 25 3.59 15.55 2.17
N THR A 26 2.89 14.51 1.73
CA THR A 26 1.74 13.96 2.43
C THR A 26 2.27 13.33 3.70
N ASN A 27 1.86 13.88 4.84
CA ASN A 27 2.20 13.33 6.15
C ASN A 27 1.70 11.88 6.22
N PRO A 28 2.58 10.87 6.28
CA PRO A 28 2.17 9.47 6.27
C PRO A 28 1.26 9.12 7.44
N TYR A 29 1.32 9.86 8.55
CA TYR A 29 0.48 9.64 9.72
C TYR A 29 -1.02 9.80 9.41
N GLU A 30 -1.39 10.85 8.67
CA GLU A 30 -2.79 11.11 8.34
C GLU A 30 -3.35 10.03 7.41
N ASP A 31 -2.57 9.65 6.39
CA ASP A 31 -2.94 8.59 5.46
C ASP A 31 -3.12 7.25 6.21
N ILE A 32 -2.20 6.88 7.10
CA ILE A 32 -2.31 5.65 7.90
C ILE A 32 -3.54 5.68 8.80
N GLN A 33 -3.84 6.81 9.44
CA GLN A 33 -5.03 6.93 10.28
C GLN A 33 -6.33 6.77 9.47
N GLN A 34 -6.40 7.34 8.27
CA GLN A 34 -7.54 7.16 7.37
C GLN A 34 -7.69 5.70 6.93
N ILE A 35 -6.57 5.03 6.61
CA ILE A 35 -6.56 3.61 6.24
C ILE A 35 -7.04 2.75 7.42
N GLN A 36 -6.52 2.99 8.64
CA GLN A 36 -6.94 2.30 9.85
C GLN A 36 -8.44 2.43 10.11
N ASN A 37 -8.99 3.63 9.98
CA ASN A 37 -10.42 3.89 10.20
C ASN A 37 -11.32 3.16 9.19
N LYS A 38 -10.83 2.92 7.97
CA LYS A 38 -11.57 2.21 6.92
C LYS A 38 -11.36 0.70 6.96
N PHE A 39 -10.28 0.23 7.57
CA PHE A 39 -9.96 -1.19 7.65
C PHE A 39 -10.86 -1.91 8.67
N SER A 40 -11.57 -2.93 8.21
CA SER A 40 -12.34 -3.83 9.06
C SER A 40 -12.41 -5.20 8.41
N LEU A 41 -12.15 -6.25 9.20
CA LEU A 41 -12.36 -7.65 8.80
C LEU A 41 -13.64 -8.24 9.40
N LYS A 42 -14.52 -7.41 9.98
CA LYS A 42 -15.73 -7.87 10.67
C LYS A 42 -16.59 -8.79 9.79
N ASP A 43 -16.70 -8.41 8.51
CA ASP A 43 -17.51 -9.11 7.50
C ASP A 43 -16.67 -10.00 6.57
N PHE A 44 -15.40 -10.27 6.93
CA PHE A 44 -14.54 -11.15 6.17
C PHE A 44 -15.04 -12.60 6.24
N GLU A 45 -15.22 -13.24 5.09
CA GLU A 45 -15.85 -14.57 4.93
C GLU A 45 -15.20 -15.65 5.81
N LYS A 46 -13.87 -15.64 5.91
CA LYS A 46 -13.11 -16.65 6.67
C LYS A 46 -12.90 -16.19 8.11
N SER A 47 -13.64 -16.79 9.05
CA SER A 47 -13.53 -16.54 10.50
C SER A 47 -12.09 -16.60 11.01
N PHE A 48 -11.33 -17.60 10.56
CA PHE A 48 -9.91 -17.76 10.89
C PHE A 48 -9.11 -16.47 10.65
N ILE A 49 -9.30 -15.80 9.52
CA ILE A 49 -8.57 -14.55 9.19
C ILE A 49 -9.05 -13.41 10.07
N LYS A 50 -10.37 -13.25 10.22
CA LYS A 50 -10.98 -12.23 11.07
C LYS A 50 -10.49 -12.28 12.52
N GLU A 51 -10.27 -13.48 13.05
CA GLU A 51 -9.95 -13.68 14.48
C GLU A 51 -8.44 -13.67 14.76
N ASN A 52 -7.62 -14.02 13.76
CA ASN A 52 -6.19 -14.26 13.95
C ASN A 52 -5.28 -13.26 13.25
N LEU A 53 -5.75 -12.49 12.27
CA LEU A 53 -4.91 -11.52 11.55
C LEU A 53 -4.82 -10.19 12.30
N GLU A 54 -3.60 -9.73 12.51
CA GLU A 54 -3.30 -8.43 13.08
C GLU A 54 -2.44 -7.62 12.09
N VAL A 55 -2.76 -6.34 11.93
CA VAL A 55 -2.04 -5.43 11.03
C VAL A 55 -1.03 -4.62 11.83
N ASN A 56 0.23 -4.63 11.40
CA ASN A 56 1.30 -3.86 12.01
C ASN A 56 1.36 -2.49 11.34
N TRP A 57 0.53 -1.54 11.80
CA TRP A 57 0.36 -0.25 11.15
C TRP A 57 1.62 0.63 11.06
N ASN A 58 2.59 0.38 11.94
CA ASN A 58 3.87 1.08 11.96
C ASN A 58 4.95 0.39 11.10
N ASP A 59 4.65 -0.77 10.51
CA ASP A 59 5.56 -1.57 9.70
C ASP A 59 5.00 -1.67 8.27
N PHE A 60 5.39 -0.70 7.44
CA PHE A 60 4.88 -0.56 6.09
C PHE A 60 5.96 -0.14 5.10
N ILE A 61 5.70 -0.42 3.83
CA ILE A 61 6.44 0.11 2.69
C ILE A 61 5.51 1.07 1.96
N LYS A 62 5.98 2.29 1.68
CA LYS A 62 5.30 3.26 0.83
C LYS A 62 5.89 3.20 -0.58
N ASN A 63 5.05 3.16 -1.59
CA ASN A 63 5.44 3.25 -2.99
C ASN A 63 4.73 4.42 -3.64
N ASP A 64 5.52 5.42 -4.01
CA ASP A 64 5.05 6.63 -4.69
C ASP A 64 5.14 6.41 -6.19
N ASN A 65 4.06 5.91 -6.80
CA ASN A 65 3.99 5.87 -8.25
C ASN A 65 3.62 7.26 -8.78
N MET A 66 4.63 8.12 -8.92
CA MET A 66 4.48 9.51 -9.36
C MET A 66 3.81 9.66 -10.74
N LYS A 67 3.76 8.60 -11.57
CA LYS A 67 3.11 8.67 -12.89
C LYS A 67 1.58 8.71 -12.84
N ASN A 68 0.97 8.16 -11.80
CA ASN A 68 -0.50 8.02 -11.72
C ASN A 68 -1.10 8.73 -10.49
N SER A 69 -0.30 9.47 -9.72
CA SER A 69 -0.72 10.11 -8.45
C SER A 69 -1.35 9.13 -7.45
N THR A 70 -1.05 7.84 -7.56
CA THR A 70 -1.53 6.79 -6.67
C THR A 70 -0.50 6.54 -5.58
N PHE A 71 -0.80 6.95 -4.35
CA PHE A 71 -0.04 6.57 -3.17
C PHE A 71 -0.43 5.14 -2.79
N MET A 72 0.57 4.28 -2.62
CA MET A 72 0.35 2.89 -2.20
C MET A 72 1.11 2.60 -0.91
N TYR A 73 0.44 1.95 0.03
CA TYR A 73 0.98 1.46 1.28
C TYR A 73 0.82 -0.05 1.35
N GLU A 74 1.89 -0.76 1.66
CA GLU A 74 1.85 -2.19 1.96
C GLU A 74 2.24 -2.41 3.42
N PHE A 75 1.29 -2.82 4.24
CA PHE A 75 1.48 -3.08 5.67
C PHE A 75 1.79 -4.55 5.92
N ASN A 76 2.76 -4.80 6.80
CA ASN A 76 3.00 -6.13 7.32
C ASN A 76 1.88 -6.55 8.27
N THR A 77 1.69 -7.87 8.38
CA THR A 77 0.70 -8.47 9.27
C THR A 77 1.33 -9.61 10.05
N SER A 78 0.69 -9.96 11.16
CA SER A 78 0.96 -11.16 11.94
C SER A 78 -0.30 -12.02 11.99
N LEU A 79 -0.09 -13.34 12.15
CA LEU A 79 -1.14 -14.28 12.51
C LEU A 79 -0.86 -14.80 13.91
N LYS A 80 -1.89 -14.89 14.76
CA LYS A 80 -1.80 -15.50 16.09
C LYS A 80 -1.42 -16.99 16.05
N THR A 81 -1.61 -17.62 14.89
CA THR A 81 -1.33 -19.05 14.64
C THR A 81 -0.28 -19.22 13.55
N LYS A 82 0.30 -20.42 13.46
CA LYS A 82 1.27 -20.75 12.41
C LYS A 82 0.67 -20.63 11.00
N SER A 83 1.42 -19.98 10.11
CA SER A 83 1.01 -19.72 8.72
C SER A 83 1.45 -20.82 7.76
N ARG A 84 1.02 -22.06 8.02
CA ARG A 84 1.38 -23.25 7.22
C ARG A 84 0.16 -24.13 6.99
N LEU A 85 -0.01 -24.60 5.75
CA LEU A 85 -0.97 -25.61 5.34
C LEU A 85 -0.17 -26.88 5.04
N GLU A 86 -0.46 -27.98 5.72
CA GLU A 86 0.32 -29.20 5.57
C GLU A 86 -0.59 -30.42 5.49
N ASN A 87 -0.27 -31.31 4.56
CA ASN A 87 -0.81 -32.66 4.48
C ASN A 87 0.35 -33.65 4.27
N GLU A 88 0.04 -34.94 4.13
CA GLU A 88 1.06 -35.99 3.98
C GLU A 88 1.98 -35.82 2.76
N LYS A 89 1.60 -35.02 1.76
CA LYS A 89 2.30 -34.90 0.47
C LYS A 89 2.91 -33.52 0.25
N GLU A 90 2.33 -32.47 0.82
CA GLU A 90 2.72 -31.10 0.56
C GLU A 90 2.59 -30.22 1.81
N ALA A 91 3.57 -29.32 1.96
CA ALA A 91 3.52 -28.20 2.88
C ALA A 91 3.57 -26.89 2.09
N LEU A 92 2.66 -25.98 2.40
CA LEU A 92 2.58 -24.65 1.84
C LEU A 92 2.59 -23.63 2.97
N ASP A 93 3.58 -22.75 2.95
CA ASP A 93 3.66 -21.61 3.85
C ASP A 93 2.93 -20.42 3.23
N TYR A 94 2.36 -19.58 4.09
CA TYR A 94 1.70 -18.37 3.63
C TYR A 94 1.98 -17.17 4.53
N LYS A 95 1.81 -15.97 3.97
CA LYS A 95 1.87 -14.71 4.71
C LYS A 95 0.80 -13.78 4.14
N TYR A 96 0.17 -13.00 5.01
CA TYR A 96 -0.75 -11.96 4.58
C TYR A 96 -0.06 -10.59 4.64
N LYS A 97 -0.53 -9.66 3.83
CA LYS A 97 -0.23 -8.22 3.90
C LYS A 97 -1.48 -7.43 3.58
N VAL A 98 -1.55 -6.19 4.07
CA VAL A 98 -2.61 -5.26 3.69
C VAL A 98 -2.06 -4.30 2.66
N LEU A 99 -2.73 -4.17 1.52
CA LEU A 99 -2.39 -3.19 0.50
C LEU A 99 -3.46 -2.10 0.53
N ALA A 100 -3.06 -0.86 0.75
CA ALA A 100 -3.92 0.29 0.60
C ALA A 100 -3.42 1.15 -0.55
N PHE A 101 -4.33 1.62 -1.41
CA PHE A 101 -4.00 2.55 -2.47
C PHE A 101 -5.04 3.64 -2.58
N LYS A 102 -4.57 4.86 -2.84
CA LYS A 102 -5.41 6.03 -3.03
C LYS A 102 -5.80 6.11 -4.50
N ASP A 103 -7.10 6.13 -4.79
CA ASP A 103 -7.60 6.32 -6.14
C ASP A 103 -7.56 7.79 -6.57
N VAL A 104 -7.98 8.05 -7.81
CA VAL A 104 -8.01 9.40 -8.41
C VAL A 104 -8.97 10.35 -7.68
N ASP A 105 -10.00 9.81 -7.02
CA ASP A 105 -10.98 10.56 -6.23
C ASP A 105 -10.51 10.74 -4.78
N LYS A 106 -9.24 10.42 -4.49
CA LYS A 106 -8.60 10.49 -3.18
C LYS A 106 -9.19 9.53 -2.15
N ASN A 107 -9.94 8.52 -2.56
CA ASN A 107 -10.48 7.50 -1.67
C ASN A 107 -9.50 6.35 -1.49
N TRP A 108 -9.42 5.84 -0.26
CA TRP A 108 -8.62 4.66 0.06
C TRP A 108 -9.34 3.39 -0.38
N SER A 109 -8.75 2.63 -1.28
CA SER A 109 -9.11 1.23 -1.53
C SER A 109 -8.15 0.33 -0.76
N ILE A 110 -8.68 -0.71 -0.14
CA ILE A 110 -7.90 -1.60 0.73
C ILE A 110 -8.15 -3.05 0.34
N GLU A 111 -7.07 -3.80 0.20
CA GLU A 111 -7.06 -5.22 -0.15
C GLU A 111 -6.24 -6.01 0.88
N LEU A 112 -6.60 -7.27 1.03
CA LEU A 112 -5.78 -8.26 1.72
C LEU A 112 -5.05 -9.12 0.68
N ILE A 113 -3.72 -9.17 0.75
CA ILE A 113 -2.88 -9.98 -0.12
C ILE A 113 -2.39 -11.20 0.64
N LYS A 114 -2.60 -12.40 0.08
CA LYS A 114 -2.01 -13.65 0.56
C LYS A 114 -0.89 -14.08 -0.38
N PHE A 115 0.32 -14.19 0.16
CA PHE A 115 1.45 -14.87 -0.46
C PHE A 115 1.41 -16.33 -0.05
N LEU A 116 1.37 -17.25 -1.01
CA LEU A 116 1.37 -18.69 -0.80
C LEU A 116 2.58 -19.30 -1.53
N THR A 117 3.40 -20.08 -0.85
CA THR A 117 4.62 -20.65 -1.44
C THR A 117 4.97 -22.00 -0.81
N LYS A 118 5.80 -22.78 -1.52
CA LYS A 118 6.46 -23.98 -0.98
C LYS A 118 7.77 -23.65 -0.25
N ASN A 119 8.28 -22.42 -0.38
CA ASN A 119 9.56 -22.01 0.21
C ASN A 119 9.36 -20.88 1.23
N ALA A 120 9.18 -21.25 2.51
CA ALA A 120 9.00 -20.33 3.64
C ALA A 120 10.03 -19.18 3.68
N LYS A 121 11.28 -19.43 3.25
CA LYS A 121 12.35 -18.42 3.30
C LYS A 121 12.04 -17.20 2.44
N THR A 122 11.21 -17.34 1.41
CA THR A 122 10.80 -16.24 0.53
C THR A 122 9.78 -15.30 1.17
N LEU A 123 9.17 -15.67 2.31
CA LEU A 123 8.10 -14.89 2.95
C LEU A 123 8.59 -13.80 3.92
N SER A 124 9.85 -13.84 4.38
CA SER A 124 10.35 -12.90 5.39
C SER A 124 10.23 -11.45 4.92
N ASN A 125 10.73 -11.17 3.70
CA ASN A 125 10.80 -9.82 3.12
C ASN A 125 9.98 -9.71 1.83
N VAL A 126 8.95 -10.56 1.66
CA VAL A 126 8.13 -10.52 0.46
C VAL A 126 7.41 -9.18 0.33
N SER A 127 7.32 -8.64 -0.87
CA SER A 127 6.50 -7.47 -1.19
C SER A 127 5.82 -7.63 -2.54
N SER A 128 4.60 -7.14 -2.65
CA SER A 128 3.86 -7.09 -3.91
C SER A 128 4.43 -6.05 -4.88
N PHE A 129 5.17 -5.05 -4.37
CA PHE A 129 5.82 -4.03 -5.19
C PHE A 129 7.08 -4.53 -5.90
N SER A 130 7.84 -5.43 -5.27
CA SER A 130 9.05 -6.02 -5.84
C SER A 130 9.09 -7.52 -5.57
N PRO A 131 8.33 -8.32 -6.34
CA PRO A 131 8.21 -9.75 -6.10
C PRO A 131 9.34 -10.57 -6.73
N THR A 132 10.46 -9.94 -7.10
CA THR A 132 11.53 -10.58 -7.91
C THR A 132 12.13 -11.82 -7.25
N SER A 133 12.15 -11.88 -5.92
CA SER A 133 12.65 -13.02 -5.14
C SER A 133 11.57 -14.02 -4.70
N PHE A 134 10.30 -13.79 -5.07
CA PHE A 134 9.17 -14.62 -4.65
C PHE A 134 8.70 -15.54 -5.77
N SER A 135 8.61 -16.84 -5.46
CA SER A 135 7.98 -17.85 -6.30
C SER A 135 6.81 -18.49 -5.55
N GLY A 136 5.63 -18.49 -6.16
CA GLY A 136 4.40 -18.92 -5.51
C GLY A 136 3.16 -18.30 -6.13
N THR A 137 2.12 -18.11 -5.33
CA THR A 137 0.85 -17.51 -5.77
C THR A 137 0.46 -16.36 -4.85
N LEU A 138 0.10 -15.23 -5.46
CA LEU A 138 -0.51 -14.08 -4.79
C LEU A 138 -2.01 -14.13 -4.99
N TYR A 139 -2.77 -14.08 -3.90
CA TYR A 139 -4.21 -13.92 -3.92
C TYR A 139 -4.57 -12.56 -3.34
N HIS A 140 -5.40 -11.81 -4.03
CA HIS A 140 -5.94 -10.53 -3.58
C HIS A 140 -7.40 -10.74 -3.19
N TYR A 141 -7.78 -10.22 -2.04
CA TYR A 141 -9.14 -10.23 -1.52
C TYR A 141 -9.58 -8.82 -1.16
N ASP A 142 -10.87 -8.55 -1.31
CA ASP A 142 -11.47 -7.40 -0.64
C ASP A 142 -11.56 -7.66 0.89
N LEU A 143 -12.00 -6.65 1.64
CA LEU A 143 -12.17 -6.76 3.09
C LEU A 143 -13.37 -7.63 3.53
N ASN A 144 -14.16 -8.15 2.58
CA ASN A 144 -15.20 -9.14 2.81
C ASN A 144 -14.71 -10.57 2.52
N GLY A 145 -13.48 -10.74 2.02
CA GLY A 145 -12.90 -12.04 1.66
C GLY A 145 -13.21 -12.51 0.25
N LYS A 146 -13.87 -11.68 -0.58
CA LYS A 146 -14.12 -12.00 -1.99
C LYS A 146 -12.83 -11.89 -2.79
N PRO A 147 -12.50 -12.87 -3.65
CA PRO A 147 -11.29 -12.81 -4.46
C PRO A 147 -11.40 -11.71 -5.51
N LEU A 148 -10.38 -10.86 -5.59
CA LEU A 148 -10.24 -9.79 -6.59
C LEU A 148 -9.32 -10.22 -7.74
N LYS A 149 -8.22 -10.89 -7.40
CA LYS A 149 -7.18 -11.27 -8.36
C LYS A 149 -6.34 -12.44 -7.86
N ILE A 150 -5.86 -13.27 -8.77
CA ILE A 150 -4.88 -14.32 -8.49
C ILE A 150 -3.72 -14.17 -9.48
N LYS A 151 -2.48 -14.24 -8.98
CA LYS A 151 -1.27 -14.14 -9.80
C LYS A 151 -0.29 -15.24 -9.44
N ALA A 152 0.06 -16.08 -10.40
CA ALA A 152 1.19 -17.00 -10.28
C ALA A 152 2.49 -16.22 -10.51
N MET A 153 3.46 -16.43 -9.63
CA MET A 153 4.77 -15.80 -9.66
C MET A 153 5.83 -16.88 -9.75
N LYS A 154 6.73 -16.74 -10.71
CA LYS A 154 7.89 -17.58 -10.87
C LYS A 154 9.11 -16.68 -10.88
N THR A 155 10.07 -16.97 -10.02
CA THR A 155 11.38 -16.33 -10.09
C THR A 155 12.08 -16.82 -11.36
N GLU A 156 12.54 -15.91 -12.20
CA GLU A 156 13.46 -16.24 -13.29
C GLU A 156 14.83 -16.49 -12.65
N SER A 157 15.30 -17.72 -12.78
CA SER A 157 16.61 -18.20 -12.31
C SER A 157 17.69 -17.92 -13.34
#